data_AF-A0A925E0Y7-F1
#
_entry.id   AF-A0A925E0Y7-F1
#
_cell.length_a   1.000
_cell.length_b   1.000
_cell.length_c   1.000
_cell.angle_alpha   90.00
_cell.angle_beta   90.00
_cell.angle_gamma   90.00
#
_symmetry.space_group_name_H-M   'P 1'
#
loop_
_entity.id
_entity.type
_entity.pdbx_description
1 polymer ?
#
loop_
_entity_poly.entity_id
_entity_poly.type
_entity_poly.pdbx_seq_one_letter_code
_entity_poly.pdbx_strand_id
1 'polypeptide(L)'
;MRFLRGLGKLFWRFMVIFSFIVNIILVVVLLVVVLLIFQIKNNIAQPLVTGLHSSFVGLDNATIDWTIPVRAEVPVTLDIPLQQNTIVTLTENVPLSVTATILRQGVDILGGPVTVLLTLPVDTQLPVALNLNVPVRDQTLDVSLDVRAVIPLQQTQLHDVADNLRLLFEPLAVGLTNLPNNFGEAIDLTGDVLSGNADLLAPNEYSTMPWPGYSITAGLNYPDLLVNAPVPDANRPVQTGIVTIGGIPILDEQLRPTVYNAGGPTAVNQQAIINMQNLGINPIFFNGQLSSTRPNNTLTETQAQTAQEGNPDEGIIPQGTATGGPNVPPPTPGDMGVVPTPGSTAPPHSGSSPGDEGIIATPAGGG
;
A
#
# COMPACT_ATOMS: atom_id res chain seq x y z
N MET A 1 -75.75 -60.45 -13.33
CA MET A 1 -75.30 -59.11 -13.80
C MET A 1 -75.21 -58.02 -12.72
N ARG A 2 -75.76 -58.18 -11.49
CA ARG A 2 -75.61 -57.18 -10.41
C ARG A 2 -74.22 -57.15 -9.75
N PHE A 3 -73.54 -58.30 -9.67
CA PHE A 3 -72.18 -58.41 -9.11
C PHE A 3 -71.11 -57.66 -9.93
N LEU A 4 -71.21 -57.69 -11.27
CA LEU A 4 -70.29 -56.97 -12.18
C LEU A 4 -70.37 -55.44 -12.04
N ARG A 5 -71.55 -54.90 -11.70
CA ARG A 5 -71.72 -53.44 -11.48
C ARG A 5 -71.18 -52.97 -10.12
N GLY A 6 -71.11 -53.85 -9.13
CA GLY A 6 -70.48 -53.57 -7.83
C GLY A 6 -68.95 -53.51 -7.91
N LEU A 7 -68.36 -54.45 -8.64
CA LEU A 7 -66.91 -54.50 -8.89
C LEU A 7 -66.41 -53.28 -9.67
N GLY A 8 -67.14 -52.85 -10.71
CA GLY A 8 -66.78 -51.64 -11.47
C GLY A 8 -66.77 -50.36 -10.63
N LYS A 9 -67.72 -50.21 -9.69
CA LYS A 9 -67.73 -49.08 -8.74
C LYS A 9 -66.58 -49.13 -7.75
N LEU A 10 -66.16 -50.31 -7.31
CA LEU A 10 -65.03 -50.48 -6.40
C LEU A 10 -63.70 -50.13 -7.09
N PHE A 11 -63.53 -50.58 -8.33
CA PHE A 11 -62.34 -50.30 -9.14
C PHE A 11 -62.19 -48.80 -9.43
N TRP A 12 -63.29 -48.12 -9.80
CA TRP A 12 -63.27 -46.67 -10.01
C TRP A 12 -62.90 -45.89 -8.73
N ARG A 13 -63.45 -46.29 -7.57
CA ARG A 13 -63.08 -45.69 -6.28
C ARG A 13 -61.61 -45.94 -5.93
N PHE A 14 -61.10 -47.13 -6.18
CA PHE A 14 -59.68 -47.46 -5.98
C PHE A 14 -58.78 -46.60 -6.86
N MET A 15 -59.11 -46.42 -8.14
CA MET A 15 -58.32 -45.59 -9.05
C MET A 15 -58.28 -44.12 -8.59
N VAL A 16 -59.41 -43.57 -8.14
CA VAL A 16 -59.47 -42.19 -7.62
C VAL A 16 -58.67 -42.05 -6.32
N ILE A 17 -58.82 -42.97 -5.37
CA ILE A 17 -58.10 -42.95 -4.09
C ILE A 17 -56.59 -43.13 -4.32
N PHE A 18 -56.20 -44.06 -5.20
CA PHE A 18 -54.80 -44.29 -5.54
C PHE A 18 -54.16 -43.06 -6.18
N SER A 19 -54.83 -42.44 -7.15
CA SER A 19 -54.34 -41.19 -7.77
C SER A 19 -54.21 -40.06 -6.74
N PHE A 20 -55.18 -39.93 -5.83
CA PHE A 20 -55.15 -38.93 -4.78
C PHE A 20 -54.00 -39.17 -3.79
N ILE A 21 -53.76 -40.42 -3.39
CA ILE A 21 -52.64 -40.80 -2.52
C ILE A 21 -51.30 -40.49 -3.19
N VAL A 22 -51.11 -40.90 -4.45
CA VAL A 22 -49.85 -40.65 -5.18
C VAL A 22 -49.59 -39.15 -5.30
N ASN A 23 -50.61 -38.35 -5.59
CA ASN A 23 -50.45 -36.90 -5.71
C ASN A 23 -50.13 -36.26 -4.34
N ILE A 24 -50.79 -36.69 -3.25
CA ILE A 24 -50.45 -36.22 -1.90
C ILE A 24 -49.00 -36.58 -1.56
N ILE A 25 -48.58 -37.81 -1.82
CA ILE A 25 -47.19 -38.23 -1.56
C ILE A 25 -46.23 -37.36 -2.37
N LEU A 26 -46.54 -37.07 -3.64
CA LEU A 26 -45.70 -36.21 -4.48
C LEU A 26 -45.61 -34.78 -3.93
N VAL A 27 -46.71 -34.21 -3.44
CA VAL A 27 -46.72 -32.90 -2.78
C VAL A 27 -45.88 -32.91 -1.51
N VAL A 28 -46.00 -33.96 -0.69
CA VAL A 28 -45.18 -34.11 0.53
C VAL A 28 -43.70 -34.23 0.19
N VAL A 29 -43.34 -35.01 -0.83
CA VAL A 29 -41.96 -35.15 -1.30
C VAL A 29 -41.42 -33.80 -1.78
N LEU A 30 -42.20 -33.03 -2.54
CA LEU A 30 -41.80 -31.70 -3.00
C LEU A 30 -41.56 -30.75 -1.82
N LEU A 31 -42.42 -30.78 -0.81
CA LEU A 31 -42.24 -29.97 0.41
C LEU A 31 -40.93 -30.33 1.13
N VAL A 32 -40.65 -31.62 1.30
CA VAL A 32 -39.38 -32.09 1.90
C VAL A 32 -38.17 -31.64 1.08
N VAL A 33 -38.23 -31.73 -0.25
CA VAL A 33 -37.15 -31.26 -1.14
C VAL A 33 -36.90 -29.78 -0.97
N VAL A 34 -37.96 -28.96 -0.91
CA VAL A 34 -37.81 -27.51 -0.72
C VAL A 34 -37.20 -27.18 0.65
N LEU A 35 -37.59 -27.88 1.72
CA LEU A 35 -36.95 -27.74 3.03
C LEU A 35 -35.45 -28.08 2.99
N LEU A 36 -35.09 -29.16 2.30
CA LEU A 36 -33.68 -29.55 2.13
C LEU A 36 -32.90 -28.50 1.31
N ILE A 37 -33.50 -27.92 0.28
CA ILE A 37 -32.88 -26.84 -0.52
C ILE A 37 -32.55 -25.65 0.38
N PHE A 38 -33.47 -25.20 1.24
CA PHE A 38 -33.21 -24.11 2.17
C PHE A 38 -32.10 -24.46 3.18
N GLN A 39 -32.08 -25.70 3.68
CA GLN A 39 -31.00 -26.15 4.57
C GLN A 39 -29.64 -26.13 3.88
N ILE A 40 -29.55 -26.64 2.65
CA ILE A 40 -28.31 -26.64 1.86
C ILE A 40 -27.89 -25.20 1.53
N LYS A 41 -28.84 -24.34 1.16
CA LYS A 41 -28.57 -22.93 0.88
C LYS A 41 -27.97 -22.23 2.09
N ASN A 42 -28.63 -22.31 3.25
CA ASN A 42 -28.24 -21.57 4.45
C ASN A 42 -26.96 -22.12 5.11
N ASN A 43 -26.77 -23.46 5.09
CA ASN A 43 -25.66 -24.09 5.81
C ASN A 43 -24.46 -24.42 4.93
N ILE A 44 -24.61 -24.52 3.62
CA ILE A 44 -23.55 -24.98 2.72
C ILE A 44 -23.26 -23.95 1.65
N ALA A 45 -24.23 -23.68 0.77
CA ALA A 45 -23.97 -22.85 -0.41
C ALA A 45 -23.62 -21.40 -0.04
N GLN A 46 -24.42 -20.77 0.83
CA GLN A 46 -24.22 -19.37 1.20
C GLN A 46 -22.86 -19.17 1.90
N PRO A 47 -22.52 -19.89 2.99
CA PRO A 47 -21.24 -19.69 3.68
C PRO A 47 -20.00 -19.99 2.83
N LEU A 48 -20.10 -20.92 1.87
CA LEU A 48 -19.00 -21.25 0.97
C LEU A 48 -18.79 -20.16 -0.08
N VAL A 49 -19.85 -19.71 -0.74
CA VAL A 49 -19.75 -18.71 -1.81
C VAL A 49 -19.45 -17.33 -1.23
N THR A 50 -20.14 -16.91 -0.17
CA THR A 50 -19.87 -15.63 0.50
C THR A 50 -18.52 -15.65 1.19
N GLY A 51 -18.10 -16.79 1.76
CA GLY A 51 -16.78 -16.99 2.33
C GLY A 51 -15.69 -16.82 1.28
N LEU A 52 -15.81 -17.50 0.14
CA LEU A 52 -14.84 -17.41 -0.96
C LEU A 52 -14.75 -15.99 -1.54
N HIS A 53 -15.90 -15.37 -1.86
CA HIS A 53 -15.94 -13.99 -2.32
C HIS A 53 -15.34 -13.03 -1.29
N SER A 54 -15.66 -13.20 0.01
CA SER A 54 -15.08 -12.37 1.08
C SER A 54 -13.56 -12.49 1.13
N SER A 55 -13.01 -13.69 0.91
CA SER A 55 -11.56 -13.90 0.91
C SER A 55 -10.89 -13.20 -0.26
N PHE A 56 -11.52 -13.14 -1.44
CA PHE A 56 -10.98 -12.40 -2.57
C PHE A 56 -11.07 -10.89 -2.38
N VAL A 57 -12.16 -10.37 -1.80
CA VAL A 57 -12.23 -8.96 -1.41
C VAL A 57 -11.17 -8.64 -0.34
N GLY A 58 -10.97 -9.53 0.63
CA GLY A 58 -9.93 -9.40 1.64
C GLY A 58 -8.52 -9.43 1.05
N LEU A 59 -8.28 -10.28 0.06
CA LEU A 59 -7.02 -10.36 -0.68
C LEU A 59 -6.75 -9.07 -1.47
N ASP A 60 -7.76 -8.54 -2.15
CA ASP A 60 -7.61 -7.32 -2.94
C ASP A 60 -7.27 -6.09 -2.07
N ASN A 61 -7.96 -5.97 -0.93
CA ASN A 61 -7.70 -4.90 0.04
C ASN A 61 -6.40 -5.11 0.84
N ALA A 62 -5.85 -6.32 0.88
CA ALA A 62 -4.70 -6.62 1.73
C ALA A 62 -3.45 -5.84 1.32
N THR A 63 -2.52 -5.71 2.26
CA THR A 63 -1.30 -4.92 2.10
C THR A 63 -0.11 -5.76 2.54
N ILE A 64 0.95 -5.75 1.74
CA ILE A 64 2.24 -6.36 2.08
C ILE A 64 2.99 -5.37 2.96
N ASP A 65 3.39 -5.83 4.14
CA ASP A 65 4.26 -5.10 5.04
C ASP A 65 5.60 -5.85 5.14
N TRP A 66 6.65 -5.28 4.59
CA TRP A 66 7.95 -5.93 4.51
C TRP A 66 9.12 -4.97 4.71
N THR A 67 10.18 -5.43 5.36
CA THR A 67 11.45 -4.70 5.44
C THR A 67 12.40 -5.18 4.36
N ILE A 68 12.63 -4.35 3.36
CA ILE A 68 13.56 -4.57 2.25
C ILE A 68 14.96 -4.15 2.71
N PRO A 69 15.94 -5.06 2.78
CA PRO A 69 17.32 -4.66 3.05
C PRO A 69 17.93 -4.03 1.80
N VAL A 70 18.34 -2.77 1.88
CA VAL A 70 19.17 -2.12 0.88
C VAL A 70 20.62 -2.24 1.33
N ARG A 71 21.42 -2.95 0.53
CA ARG A 71 22.87 -3.09 0.70
C ARG A 71 23.50 -2.63 -0.60
N ALA A 72 24.13 -1.45 -0.55
CA ALA A 72 24.67 -0.82 -1.74
C ALA A 72 26.01 -0.15 -1.43
N GLU A 73 26.97 -0.32 -2.34
CA GLU A 73 28.21 0.46 -2.33
C GLU A 73 28.01 1.71 -3.17
N VAL A 74 28.05 2.87 -2.54
CA VAL A 74 27.89 4.16 -3.22
C VAL A 74 29.28 4.79 -3.41
N PRO A 75 29.68 5.13 -4.64
CA PRO A 75 30.95 5.84 -4.87
C PRO A 75 30.85 7.25 -4.30
N VAL A 76 31.73 7.60 -3.37
CA VAL A 76 31.75 8.93 -2.77
C VAL A 76 32.87 9.75 -3.39
N THR A 77 32.51 10.98 -3.75
CA THR A 77 33.38 11.96 -4.36
C THR A 77 33.23 13.25 -3.56
N LEU A 78 34.08 13.42 -2.54
CA LEU A 78 33.96 14.52 -1.57
C LEU A 78 35.31 15.20 -1.35
N ASP A 79 35.29 16.53 -1.27
CA ASP A 79 36.44 17.32 -0.84
C ASP A 79 36.26 17.71 0.63
N ILE A 80 37.19 17.28 1.48
CA ILE A 80 37.15 17.57 2.93
C ILE A 80 38.08 18.75 3.20
N PRO A 81 37.55 19.95 3.53
CA PRO A 81 38.38 21.08 3.95
C PRO A 81 38.87 20.85 5.38
N LEU A 82 40.17 20.63 5.54
CA LEU A 82 40.83 20.47 6.82
C LEU A 82 41.45 21.81 7.25
N GLN A 83 40.84 22.44 8.25
CA GLN A 83 41.30 23.68 8.85
C GLN A 83 41.58 23.43 10.33
N GLN A 84 42.85 23.17 10.68
CA GLN A 84 43.23 22.86 12.05
C GLN A 84 44.57 23.47 12.42
N ASN A 85 44.69 23.92 13.67
CA ASN A 85 45.96 24.33 14.23
C ASN A 85 46.66 23.08 14.76
N THR A 86 47.82 22.76 14.21
CA THR A 86 48.62 21.60 14.63
C THR A 86 50.06 22.01 14.89
N ILE A 87 50.77 21.20 15.66
CA ILE A 87 52.19 21.39 15.93
C ILE A 87 52.95 20.45 15.00
N VAL A 88 53.68 21.01 14.05
CA VAL A 88 54.58 20.25 13.18
C VAL A 88 55.98 20.25 13.75
N THR A 89 56.68 19.13 13.64
CA THR A 89 58.08 18.99 14.05
C THR A 89 58.97 19.08 12.82
N LEU A 90 59.99 19.92 12.86
CA LEU A 90 60.98 20.00 11.77
C LEU A 90 61.76 18.70 11.64
N THR A 91 61.82 18.14 10.43
CA THR A 91 62.61 16.94 10.10
C THR A 91 64.05 17.25 9.68
N GLU A 92 64.36 18.53 9.43
CA GLU A 92 65.69 19.01 9.05
C GLU A 92 65.92 20.44 9.52
N ASN A 93 67.20 20.87 9.53
CA ASN A 93 67.57 22.22 9.91
C ASN A 93 67.12 23.23 8.85
N VAL A 94 66.28 24.20 9.22
CA VAL A 94 65.76 25.21 8.30
C VAL A 94 66.48 26.55 8.50
N PRO A 95 67.26 27.04 7.52
CA PRO A 95 67.88 28.36 7.60
C PRO A 95 66.83 29.47 7.38
N LEU A 96 66.84 30.49 8.23
CA LEU A 96 65.94 31.64 8.21
C LEU A 96 66.78 32.92 8.13
N SER A 97 66.39 33.84 7.26
CA SER A 97 66.96 35.19 7.20
C SER A 97 65.94 36.15 7.79
N VAL A 98 66.23 36.69 8.98
CA VAL A 98 65.34 37.63 9.66
C VAL A 98 65.99 39.00 9.77
N THR A 99 65.17 40.02 9.68
CA THR A 99 65.58 41.39 9.96
C THR A 99 65.25 41.68 11.42
N ALA A 100 66.26 41.87 12.25
CA ALA A 100 66.09 42.07 13.68
C ALA A 100 66.85 43.32 14.16
N THR A 101 66.27 44.00 15.15
CA THR A 101 66.97 45.05 15.89
C THR A 101 67.64 44.42 17.10
N ILE A 102 68.97 44.49 17.17
CA ILE A 102 69.72 43.91 18.27
C ILE A 102 69.80 44.93 19.39
N LEU A 103 69.06 44.67 20.47
CA LEU A 103 69.07 45.50 21.66
C LEU A 103 70.04 44.92 22.69
N ARG A 104 70.93 45.76 23.23
CA ARG A 104 71.71 45.43 24.43
C ARG A 104 71.30 46.40 25.53
N GLN A 105 70.75 45.87 26.63
CA GLN A 105 70.19 46.69 27.72
C GLN A 105 69.16 47.73 27.25
N GLY A 106 68.36 47.40 26.23
CA GLY A 106 67.30 48.28 25.71
C GLY A 106 67.75 49.38 24.75
N VAL A 107 69.05 49.49 24.45
CA VAL A 107 69.58 50.41 23.44
C VAL A 107 69.89 49.65 22.15
N ASP A 108 69.44 50.19 21.02
CA ASP A 108 69.82 49.71 19.69
C ASP A 108 71.30 50.02 19.47
N ILE A 109 72.10 48.95 19.42
CA ILE A 109 73.56 49.04 19.32
C ILE A 109 74.06 49.00 17.87
N LEU A 110 73.22 48.66 16.89
CA LEU A 110 73.60 48.63 15.47
C LEU A 110 72.94 49.75 14.65
N GLY A 111 72.11 50.59 15.28
CA GLY A 111 71.57 51.82 14.69
C GLY A 111 70.57 51.56 13.57
N GLY A 112 69.91 50.41 13.59
CA GLY A 112 68.91 50.04 12.60
C GLY A 112 68.69 48.53 12.49
N PRO A 113 67.69 48.13 11.70
CA PRO A 113 67.42 46.72 11.40
C PRO A 113 68.59 46.08 10.64
N VAL A 114 69.13 44.97 11.15
CA VAL A 114 70.20 44.21 10.48
C VAL A 114 69.71 42.82 10.13
N THR A 115 70.13 42.30 8.98
CA THR A 115 69.82 40.93 8.53
C THR A 115 70.68 39.92 9.28
N VAL A 116 70.04 39.01 10.01
CA VAL A 116 70.69 37.92 10.74
C VAL A 116 70.26 36.59 10.12
N LEU A 117 71.24 35.72 9.85
CA LEU A 117 70.99 34.34 9.45
C LEU A 117 70.85 33.49 10.72
N LEU A 118 69.69 32.88 10.91
CA LEU A 118 69.35 32.04 12.06
C LEU A 118 68.93 30.67 11.54
N THR A 119 69.38 29.58 12.17
CA THR A 119 68.97 28.23 11.77
C THR A 119 68.02 27.67 12.82
N LEU A 120 66.81 27.29 12.41
CA LEU A 120 65.88 26.52 13.23
C LEU A 120 66.36 25.07 13.25
N PRO A 121 66.72 24.50 14.42
CA PRO A 121 67.21 23.14 14.49
C PRO A 121 66.10 22.12 14.21
N VAL A 122 66.49 20.93 13.74
CA VAL A 122 65.64 19.74 13.73
C VAL A 122 64.98 19.53 15.10
N ASP A 123 63.80 18.92 15.13
CA ASP A 123 62.97 18.70 16.33
C ASP A 123 62.34 19.97 16.93
N THR A 124 62.51 21.14 16.32
CA THR A 124 61.75 22.33 16.71
C THR A 124 60.27 22.13 16.40
N GLN A 125 59.42 22.33 17.41
CA GLN A 125 57.97 22.28 17.29
C GLN A 125 57.42 23.63 16.85
N LEU A 126 56.79 23.69 15.68
CA LEU A 126 56.15 24.89 15.16
C LEU A 126 54.63 24.74 15.15
N PRO A 127 53.89 25.63 15.85
CA PRO A 127 52.45 25.73 15.69
C PRO A 127 52.15 26.32 14.32
N VAL A 128 51.38 25.61 13.51
CA VAL A 128 50.96 26.04 12.17
C VAL A 128 49.44 25.92 12.02
N ALA A 129 48.85 26.82 11.27
CA ALA A 129 47.47 26.71 10.81
C ALA A 129 47.46 25.91 9.50
N LEU A 130 47.04 24.65 9.57
CA LEU A 130 46.90 23.79 8.40
C LEU A 130 45.57 24.10 7.71
N ASN A 131 45.62 24.50 6.45
CA ASN A 131 44.47 24.65 5.56
C ASN A 131 44.70 23.80 4.31
N LEU A 132 44.16 22.57 4.32
CA LEU A 132 44.34 21.59 3.25
C LEU A 132 42.97 21.11 2.77
N ASN A 133 42.77 21.06 1.45
CA ASN A 133 41.60 20.41 0.88
C ASN A 133 41.95 18.98 0.49
N VAL A 134 41.40 17.99 1.20
CA VAL A 134 41.71 16.57 0.97
C VAL A 134 40.65 15.98 0.04
N PRO A 135 40.99 15.62 -1.21
CA PRO A 135 40.05 14.98 -2.11
C PRO A 135 39.91 13.51 -1.77
N VAL A 136 38.70 13.08 -1.44
CA VAL A 136 38.31 11.67 -1.35
C VAL A 136 37.72 11.28 -2.70
N ARG A 137 38.52 10.54 -3.48
CA ARG A 137 38.14 9.97 -4.77
C ARG A 137 38.34 8.45 -4.69
N ASP A 138 37.46 7.71 -5.35
CA ASP A 138 37.53 6.24 -5.48
C ASP A 138 37.34 5.45 -4.17
N GLN A 139 36.73 6.05 -3.14
CA GLN A 139 36.23 5.31 -1.98
C GLN A 139 34.75 4.95 -2.17
N THR A 140 34.43 3.69 -1.94
CA THR A 140 33.05 3.22 -1.82
C THR A 140 32.61 3.31 -0.37
N LEU A 141 31.44 3.89 -0.14
CA LEU A 141 30.78 3.86 1.15
C LEU A 141 29.78 2.71 1.15
N ASP A 142 29.94 1.78 2.09
CA ASP A 142 28.96 0.72 2.32
C ASP A 142 27.71 1.31 3.00
N VAL A 143 26.60 1.31 2.26
CA VAL A 143 25.30 1.75 2.76
C VAL A 143 24.47 0.52 3.07
N SER A 144 24.26 0.31 4.37
CA SER A 144 23.35 -0.71 4.89
C SER A 144 22.12 -0.03 5.49
N LEU A 145 21.04 0.03 4.72
CA LEU A 145 19.76 0.63 5.13
C LEU A 145 18.65 -0.42 5.09
N ASP A 146 17.83 -0.48 6.14
CA ASP A 146 16.67 -1.36 6.19
C ASP A 146 15.41 -0.53 5.95
N VAL A 147 14.69 -0.94 4.92
CA VAL A 147 13.73 -0.10 4.22
C VAL A 147 12.34 -0.73 4.35
N ARG A 148 11.47 -0.21 5.22
CA ARG A 148 10.13 -0.77 5.36
C ARG A 148 9.20 -0.27 4.25
N ALA A 149 8.66 -1.18 3.46
CA ALA A 149 7.69 -0.90 2.42
C ALA A 149 6.31 -1.47 2.79
N VAL A 150 5.28 -0.66 2.59
CA VAL A 150 3.87 -1.03 2.74
C VAL A 150 3.26 -0.96 1.34
N ILE A 151 2.97 -2.11 0.74
CA ILE A 151 2.54 -2.23 -0.66
C ILE A 151 1.11 -2.78 -0.69
N PRO A 152 0.10 -1.94 -1.01
CA PRO A 152 -1.28 -2.41 -1.17
C PRO A 152 -1.39 -3.39 -2.35
N LEU A 153 -2.05 -4.53 -2.15
CA LEU A 153 -2.17 -5.57 -3.20
C LEU A 153 -2.98 -5.09 -4.41
N GLN A 154 -3.97 -4.22 -4.20
CA GLN A 154 -4.70 -3.53 -5.28
C GLN A 154 -3.79 -2.73 -6.25
N GLN A 155 -2.55 -2.42 -5.86
CA GLN A 155 -1.57 -1.68 -6.69
C GLN A 155 -0.55 -2.62 -7.35
N THR A 156 -0.74 -3.93 -7.21
CA THR A 156 0.15 -4.95 -7.76
C THR A 156 -0.55 -5.72 -8.86
N GLN A 157 0.20 -6.53 -9.60
CA GLN A 157 -0.38 -7.45 -10.60
C GLN A 157 -1.31 -8.51 -9.98
N LEU A 158 -1.24 -8.73 -8.66
CA LEU A 158 -2.15 -9.64 -7.98
C LEU A 158 -3.58 -9.09 -7.90
N HIS A 159 -3.76 -7.76 -8.04
CA HIS A 159 -5.06 -7.11 -8.16
C HIS A 159 -5.90 -7.73 -9.27
N ASP A 160 -5.35 -7.87 -10.48
CA ASP A 160 -6.10 -8.39 -11.64
C ASP A 160 -6.65 -9.80 -11.38
N VAL A 161 -5.89 -10.63 -10.68
CA VAL A 161 -6.31 -11.99 -10.29
C VAL A 161 -7.38 -11.95 -9.20
N ALA A 162 -7.18 -11.12 -8.17
CA ALA A 162 -8.12 -10.97 -7.08
C ALA A 162 -9.46 -10.37 -7.56
N ASP A 163 -9.42 -9.35 -8.41
CA ASP A 163 -10.57 -8.68 -8.99
C ASP A 163 -11.32 -9.60 -9.96
N ASN A 164 -10.61 -10.38 -10.79
CA ASN A 164 -11.27 -11.38 -11.64
C ASN A 164 -12.07 -12.41 -10.82
N LEU A 165 -11.46 -12.92 -9.74
CA LEU A 165 -12.12 -13.86 -8.85
C LEU A 165 -13.28 -13.19 -8.09
N ARG A 166 -13.13 -11.93 -7.68
CA ARG A 166 -14.21 -11.14 -7.09
C ARG A 166 -15.38 -11.03 -8.06
N LEU A 167 -15.16 -10.55 -9.27
CA LEU A 167 -16.19 -10.39 -10.32
C LEU A 167 -16.90 -11.71 -10.68
N LEU A 168 -16.19 -12.85 -10.60
CA LEU A 168 -16.77 -14.16 -10.87
C LEU A 168 -17.75 -14.60 -9.78
N PHE A 169 -17.43 -14.33 -8.51
CA PHE A 169 -18.20 -14.81 -7.36
C PHE A 169 -19.16 -13.77 -6.77
N GLU A 170 -18.98 -12.49 -7.06
CA GLU A 170 -19.81 -11.40 -6.54
C GLU A 170 -21.29 -11.57 -6.89
N PRO A 171 -21.69 -11.81 -8.15
CA PRO A 171 -23.11 -11.98 -8.48
C PRO A 171 -23.73 -13.19 -7.78
N LEU A 172 -22.94 -14.25 -7.59
CA LEU A 172 -23.37 -15.46 -6.89
C LEU A 172 -23.51 -15.21 -5.38
N ALA A 173 -22.56 -14.50 -4.77
CA ALA A 173 -22.58 -14.21 -3.34
C ALA A 173 -23.72 -13.26 -2.97
N VAL A 174 -23.90 -12.18 -3.74
CA VAL A 174 -25.00 -11.22 -3.56
C VAL A 174 -26.35 -11.88 -3.84
N GLY A 175 -26.47 -12.55 -5.00
CA GLY A 175 -27.68 -13.27 -5.39
C GLY A 175 -28.11 -14.30 -4.36
N LEU A 176 -27.18 -15.14 -3.89
CA LEU A 176 -27.48 -16.17 -2.90
C LEU A 176 -27.86 -15.61 -1.53
N THR A 177 -27.36 -14.43 -1.18
CA THR A 177 -27.76 -13.74 0.06
C THR A 177 -29.18 -13.18 -0.05
N ASN A 178 -29.56 -12.67 -1.24
CA ASN A 178 -30.90 -12.18 -1.52
C ASN A 178 -31.93 -13.30 -1.79
N LEU A 179 -31.49 -14.56 -1.97
CA LEU A 179 -32.40 -15.69 -2.08
C LEU A 179 -33.07 -16.03 -0.74
N PRO A 180 -34.35 -16.45 -0.76
CA PRO A 180 -35.14 -16.72 0.42
C PRO A 180 -34.54 -17.85 1.26
N ASN A 181 -34.54 -17.66 2.57
CA ASN A 181 -34.05 -18.61 3.56
C ASN A 181 -35.12 -19.62 4.00
N ASN A 182 -36.39 -19.33 3.72
CA ASN A 182 -37.55 -20.11 4.15
C ASN A 182 -38.75 -19.90 3.22
N PHE A 183 -39.83 -20.64 3.47
CA PHE A 183 -41.06 -20.57 2.68
C PHE A 183 -41.75 -19.20 2.74
N GLY A 184 -41.66 -18.46 3.85
CA GLY A 184 -42.26 -17.13 3.96
C GLY A 184 -41.63 -16.16 2.97
N GLU A 185 -40.31 -16.05 3.04
CA GLU A 185 -39.53 -15.21 2.12
C GLU A 185 -39.67 -15.68 0.66
N ALA A 186 -39.85 -16.98 0.42
CA ALA A 186 -40.05 -17.49 -0.94
C ALA A 186 -41.40 -17.07 -1.54
N ILE A 187 -42.45 -16.96 -0.71
CA ILE A 187 -43.74 -16.42 -1.13
C ILE A 187 -43.60 -14.92 -1.44
N ASP A 188 -42.88 -14.18 -0.60
CA ASP A 188 -42.62 -12.75 -0.79
C ASP A 188 -41.85 -12.50 -2.10
N LEU A 189 -40.75 -13.24 -2.33
CA LEU A 189 -39.99 -13.17 -3.57
C LEU A 189 -40.86 -13.49 -4.80
N THR A 190 -41.77 -14.45 -4.70
CA THR A 190 -42.70 -14.77 -5.80
C THR A 190 -43.60 -13.57 -6.10
N GLY A 191 -44.06 -12.85 -5.08
CA GLY A 191 -44.80 -11.60 -5.23
C GLY A 191 -43.98 -10.50 -5.92
N ASP A 192 -42.71 -10.36 -5.54
CA ASP A 192 -41.79 -9.39 -6.15
C ASP A 192 -41.49 -9.72 -7.62
N VAL A 193 -41.31 -11.01 -7.95
CA VAL A 193 -41.11 -11.47 -9.33
C VAL A 193 -42.35 -11.20 -10.17
N LEU A 194 -43.55 -11.49 -9.65
CA LEU A 194 -44.81 -11.26 -10.36
C LEU A 194 -45.12 -9.77 -10.55
N SER A 195 -44.66 -8.92 -9.62
CA SER A 195 -44.80 -7.46 -9.73
C SER A 195 -43.69 -6.79 -10.53
N GLY A 196 -42.67 -7.54 -10.97
CA GLY A 196 -41.53 -7.03 -11.74
C GLY A 196 -40.50 -6.25 -10.90
N ASN A 197 -40.56 -6.37 -9.57
CA ASN A 197 -39.69 -5.66 -8.64
C ASN A 197 -38.54 -6.51 -8.08
N ALA A 198 -38.47 -7.79 -8.44
CA ALA A 198 -37.41 -8.69 -7.95
C ALA A 198 -36.05 -8.32 -8.55
N ASP A 199 -35.16 -7.84 -7.70
CA ASP A 199 -33.74 -7.64 -8.01
C ASP A 199 -32.88 -8.50 -7.08
N LEU A 200 -32.39 -9.63 -7.60
CA LEU A 200 -31.51 -10.54 -6.85
C LEU A 200 -30.11 -9.97 -6.65
N LEU A 201 -29.73 -8.94 -7.41
CA LEU A 201 -28.41 -8.31 -7.32
C LEU A 201 -28.46 -6.98 -6.55
N ALA A 202 -29.60 -6.67 -5.92
CA ALA A 202 -29.73 -5.51 -5.07
C ALA A 202 -28.70 -5.52 -3.93
N PRO A 203 -28.11 -4.36 -3.57
CA PRO A 203 -27.22 -4.26 -2.43
C PRO A 203 -27.88 -4.74 -1.13
N ASN A 204 -27.14 -5.49 -0.33
CA ASN A 204 -27.57 -6.04 0.96
C ASN A 204 -26.49 -5.85 2.04
N GLU A 205 -26.77 -6.27 3.27
CA GLU A 205 -25.82 -6.13 4.39
C GLU A 205 -24.45 -6.72 4.06
N TYR A 206 -24.42 -7.90 3.45
CA TYR A 206 -23.17 -8.54 3.01
C TYR A 206 -22.44 -7.73 1.93
N SER A 207 -23.13 -7.22 0.90
CA SER A 207 -22.48 -6.50 -0.19
C SER A 207 -21.87 -5.16 0.26
N THR A 208 -22.34 -4.57 1.37
CA THR A 208 -21.78 -3.32 1.90
C THR A 208 -20.43 -3.52 2.59
N MET A 209 -20.25 -4.66 3.27
CA MET A 209 -19.01 -5.00 3.97
C MET A 209 -18.75 -6.51 3.84
N PRO A 210 -18.36 -6.98 2.64
CA PRO A 210 -18.21 -8.41 2.37
C PRO A 210 -17.01 -9.00 3.12
N TRP A 211 -16.05 -8.17 3.54
CA TRP A 211 -14.87 -8.57 4.29
C TRP A 211 -14.86 -7.91 5.68
N PRO A 212 -14.76 -8.68 6.79
CA PRO A 212 -14.81 -8.15 8.15
C PRO A 212 -13.53 -7.42 8.59
N GLY A 213 -12.41 -7.60 7.86
CA GLY A 213 -11.11 -7.04 8.21
C GLY A 213 -10.03 -8.09 8.51
N TYR A 214 -8.83 -7.62 8.82
CA TYR A 214 -7.64 -8.42 9.09
C TYR A 214 -7.58 -8.86 10.55
N SER A 215 -7.05 -10.06 10.79
CA SER A 215 -6.75 -10.58 12.13
C SER A 215 -5.61 -9.84 12.84
N ILE A 216 -4.84 -9.04 12.09
CA ILE A 216 -3.71 -8.25 12.56
C ILE A 216 -3.78 -6.89 11.85
N THR A 217 -3.55 -5.79 12.58
CA THR A 217 -3.47 -4.46 11.95
C THR A 217 -2.27 -4.39 11.01
N ALA A 218 -2.32 -3.52 10.00
CA ALA A 218 -1.11 -3.17 9.23
C ALA A 218 -0.04 -2.45 10.10
N GLY A 219 -0.36 -2.18 11.37
CA GLY A 219 0.31 -1.37 12.38
C GLY A 219 -0.16 0.10 12.38
N LEU A 220 0.06 0.79 13.49
CA LEU A 220 -0.62 2.05 13.82
C LEU A 220 0.23 3.26 13.43
N ASN A 221 -0.39 4.35 12.96
CA ASN A 221 0.23 5.68 12.83
C ASN A 221 1.56 5.71 12.06
N TYR A 222 1.66 5.00 10.93
CA TYR A 222 2.78 5.23 10.04
C TYR A 222 2.70 6.65 9.48
N PRO A 223 3.76 7.45 9.59
CA PRO A 223 3.91 8.58 8.68
C PRO A 223 3.95 8.02 7.25
N ASP A 224 3.15 8.57 6.35
CA ASP A 224 2.99 8.15 4.94
C ASP A 224 4.31 8.09 4.12
N LEU A 225 5.44 8.50 4.72
CA LEU A 225 6.72 8.75 4.07
C LEU A 225 7.82 7.72 4.39
N LEU A 226 7.59 6.75 5.28
CA LEU A 226 8.70 5.99 5.86
C LEU A 226 8.97 4.67 5.16
N VAL A 227 9.67 4.82 4.04
CA VAL A 227 10.39 3.76 3.34
C VAL A 227 11.62 3.31 4.17
N ASN A 228 12.14 4.03 5.18
CA ASN A 228 13.43 3.72 5.82
C ASN A 228 13.50 3.75 7.37
N ALA A 229 12.39 3.83 8.09
CA ALA A 229 12.44 3.95 9.56
C ALA A 229 12.13 2.63 10.28
N PRO A 230 12.87 2.28 11.35
CA PRO A 230 12.45 1.26 12.29
C PRO A 230 11.07 1.60 12.84
N VAL A 231 10.16 0.62 12.86
CA VAL A 231 8.80 0.79 13.39
C VAL A 231 8.87 1.14 14.87
N PRO A 232 8.39 2.32 15.32
CA PRO A 232 8.28 2.63 16.74
C PRO A 232 7.43 1.56 17.45
N ASP A 233 7.68 1.27 18.72
CA ASP A 233 6.94 0.22 19.44
C ASP A 233 5.42 0.47 19.46
N ALA A 234 5.01 1.74 19.42
CA ALA A 234 3.60 2.15 19.29
C ALA A 234 2.97 1.82 17.93
N ASN A 235 3.78 1.56 16.91
CA ASN A 235 3.38 1.33 15.53
C ASN A 235 3.48 -0.16 15.16
N ARG A 236 3.71 -1.06 16.13
CA ARG A 236 3.73 -2.51 15.85
C ARG A 236 2.33 -3.01 15.47
N PRO A 237 2.23 -4.01 14.58
CA PRO A 237 0.99 -4.71 14.31
C PRO A 237 0.38 -5.27 15.61
N VAL A 238 -0.93 -5.09 15.78
CA VAL A 238 -1.69 -5.57 16.95
C VAL A 238 -2.70 -6.60 16.46
N GLN A 239 -2.86 -7.68 17.22
CA GLN A 239 -3.88 -8.68 16.93
C GLN A 239 -5.27 -8.09 17.16
N THR A 240 -6.10 -8.12 16.13
CA THR A 240 -7.44 -7.51 16.18
C THR A 240 -8.47 -8.43 16.81
N GLY A 241 -8.25 -9.74 16.72
CA GLY A 241 -9.23 -10.76 17.09
C GLY A 241 -10.28 -11.04 16.00
N ILE A 242 -10.18 -10.39 14.83
CA ILE A 242 -11.06 -10.67 13.69
C ILE A 242 -10.71 -12.05 13.12
N VAL A 243 -11.74 -12.84 12.84
CA VAL A 243 -11.67 -14.18 12.28
C VAL A 243 -12.39 -14.25 10.93
N THR A 244 -11.97 -15.19 10.09
CA THR A 244 -12.62 -15.44 8.80
C THR A 244 -14.04 -15.99 9.00
N ILE A 245 -15.00 -15.45 8.23
CA ILE A 245 -16.41 -15.82 8.28
C ILE A 245 -16.73 -17.09 7.47
N GLY A 246 -15.91 -17.42 6.46
CA GLY A 246 -16.17 -18.53 5.54
C GLY A 246 -16.07 -19.93 6.17
N GLY A 247 -16.73 -20.90 5.53
CA GLY A 247 -16.76 -22.33 5.93
C GLY A 247 -18.19 -22.85 6.13
N ILE A 248 -18.39 -24.17 6.05
CA ILE A 248 -19.68 -24.80 6.37
C ILE A 248 -19.85 -24.77 7.90
N PRO A 249 -20.85 -24.07 8.49
CA PRO A 249 -20.91 -23.80 9.93
C PRO A 249 -20.79 -25.04 10.81
N ILE A 250 -21.49 -26.12 10.47
CA ILE A 250 -21.45 -27.39 11.23
C ILE A 250 -20.06 -28.02 11.22
N LEU A 251 -19.33 -27.91 10.10
CA LEU A 251 -17.98 -28.46 10.00
C LEU A 251 -16.95 -27.51 10.61
N ASP A 252 -17.15 -26.22 10.43
CA ASP A 252 -16.28 -25.18 10.96
C ASP A 252 -16.36 -25.08 12.49
N GLU A 253 -17.53 -25.35 13.09
CA GLU A 253 -17.69 -25.50 14.54
C GLU A 253 -16.81 -26.62 15.11
N GLN A 254 -16.67 -27.74 14.39
CA GLN A 254 -15.79 -28.84 14.81
C GLN A 254 -14.31 -28.45 14.75
N LEU A 255 -13.93 -27.57 13.82
CA LEU A 255 -12.57 -27.08 13.67
C LEU A 255 -12.25 -25.93 14.63
N ARG A 256 -13.23 -25.07 14.91
CA ARG A 256 -13.08 -23.83 15.70
C ARG A 256 -14.15 -23.73 16.79
N PRO A 257 -14.23 -24.69 17.73
CA PRO A 257 -15.30 -24.69 18.75
C PRO A 257 -15.26 -23.45 19.64
N THR A 258 -14.08 -22.85 19.85
CA THR A 258 -13.92 -21.62 20.64
C THR A 258 -14.62 -20.41 20.01
N VAL A 259 -14.66 -20.32 18.67
CA VAL A 259 -15.32 -19.22 17.95
C VAL A 259 -16.84 -19.35 18.05
N TYR A 260 -17.37 -20.56 17.88
CA TYR A 260 -18.82 -20.82 17.94
C TYR A 260 -19.37 -20.75 19.38
N ASN A 261 -18.59 -21.18 20.37
CA ASN A 261 -18.91 -20.96 21.79
C ASN A 261 -18.99 -19.48 22.17
N ALA A 262 -18.29 -18.60 21.44
CA ALA A 262 -18.32 -17.15 21.62
C ALA A 262 -19.41 -16.43 20.79
N GLY A 263 -20.31 -17.18 20.13
CA GLY A 263 -21.40 -16.61 19.32
C GLY A 263 -21.18 -16.68 17.80
N GLY A 264 -20.12 -17.34 17.34
CA GLY A 264 -19.80 -17.53 15.93
C GLY A 264 -18.98 -16.39 15.32
N PRO A 265 -18.49 -16.55 14.08
CA PRO A 265 -17.56 -15.61 13.44
C PRO A 265 -18.07 -14.17 13.40
N THR A 266 -19.36 -13.96 13.11
CA THR A 266 -19.97 -12.63 13.03
C THR A 266 -19.95 -11.90 14.38
N ALA A 267 -20.37 -12.56 15.46
CA ALA A 267 -20.39 -11.97 16.80
C ALA A 267 -18.97 -11.68 17.31
N VAL A 268 -18.04 -12.62 17.08
CA VAL A 268 -16.62 -12.44 17.42
C VAL A 268 -16.02 -11.25 16.69
N ASN A 269 -16.30 -11.09 15.40
CA ASN A 269 -15.82 -9.97 14.61
C ASN A 269 -16.38 -8.62 15.06
N GLN A 270 -17.68 -8.55 15.37
CA GLN A 270 -18.29 -7.33 15.90
C GLN A 270 -17.62 -6.91 17.21
N GLN A 271 -17.40 -7.86 18.13
CA GLN A 271 -16.73 -7.58 19.40
C GLN A 271 -15.27 -7.18 19.20
N ALA A 272 -14.56 -7.83 18.28
CA ALA A 272 -13.18 -7.49 17.92
C ALA A 272 -13.07 -6.03 17.43
N ILE A 273 -13.97 -5.61 16.53
CA ILE A 273 -14.02 -4.23 16.02
C ILE A 273 -14.24 -3.23 17.17
N ILE A 274 -15.18 -3.51 18.09
CA ILE A 274 -15.46 -2.65 19.25
C ILE A 274 -14.22 -2.55 20.16
N ASN A 275 -13.53 -3.67 20.42
CA ASN A 275 -12.33 -3.70 21.24
C ASN A 275 -11.22 -2.83 20.62
N MET A 276 -11.03 -2.91 19.30
CA MET A 276 -10.04 -2.09 18.59
C MET A 276 -10.37 -0.59 18.66
N GLN A 277 -11.64 -0.22 18.50
CA GLN A 277 -12.08 1.16 18.63
C GLN A 277 -11.86 1.69 20.07
N ASN A 278 -12.12 0.86 21.09
CA ASN A 278 -11.86 1.20 22.50
C ASN A 278 -10.36 1.39 22.80
N LEU A 279 -9.48 0.72 22.06
CA LEU A 279 -8.03 0.93 22.12
C LEU A 279 -7.56 2.17 21.35
N GLY A 280 -8.48 2.94 20.76
CA GLY A 280 -8.16 4.13 19.96
C GLY A 280 -7.60 3.80 18.58
N ILE A 281 -7.76 2.57 18.11
CA ILE A 281 -7.25 2.13 16.81
C ILE A 281 -8.27 2.46 15.72
N ASN A 282 -7.86 3.27 14.76
CA ASN A 282 -8.70 3.64 13.62
C ASN A 282 -9.02 2.39 12.76
N PRO A 283 -10.30 2.15 12.40
CA PRO A 283 -10.72 1.04 11.55
C PRO A 283 -9.92 0.89 10.25
N ILE A 284 -9.43 1.99 9.67
CA ILE A 284 -8.65 1.99 8.43
C ILE A 284 -7.49 0.99 8.45
N PHE A 285 -6.85 0.79 9.62
CA PHE A 285 -5.69 -0.07 9.78
C PHE A 285 -6.01 -1.56 9.82
N PHE A 286 -7.29 -1.94 9.88
CA PHE A 286 -7.70 -3.34 9.94
C PHE A 286 -8.92 -3.71 9.11
N ASN A 287 -9.69 -2.77 8.55
CA ASN A 287 -10.88 -3.08 7.76
C ASN A 287 -10.63 -3.10 6.24
N GLY A 288 -9.37 -2.94 5.81
CA GLY A 288 -8.99 -2.91 4.40
C GLY A 288 -9.08 -1.54 3.74
N GLN A 289 -9.56 -0.50 4.42
CA GLN A 289 -9.59 0.85 3.84
C GLN A 289 -8.19 1.45 3.67
N LEU A 290 -7.17 0.96 4.37
CA LEU A 290 -5.79 1.43 4.23
C LEU A 290 -5.31 1.38 2.77
N SER A 291 -5.66 0.33 2.02
CA SER A 291 -5.24 0.17 0.62
C SER A 291 -5.77 1.28 -0.29
N SER A 292 -6.92 1.86 0.05
CA SER A 292 -7.57 2.94 -0.69
C SER A 292 -6.97 4.33 -0.40
N THR A 293 -6.29 4.49 0.74
CA THR A 293 -5.58 5.72 1.11
C THR A 293 -4.27 5.81 0.36
N ARG A 294 -4.18 6.75 -0.58
CA ARG A 294 -2.93 7.09 -1.27
C ARG A 294 -1.93 7.69 -0.28
N PRO A 295 -0.67 7.24 -0.22
CA PRO A 295 0.42 8.18 -0.03
C PRO A 295 0.52 8.97 -1.35
N ASN A 296 0.07 10.23 -1.34
CA ASN A 296 0.46 11.17 -2.38
C ASN A 296 1.96 11.41 -2.24
N ASN A 297 2.78 10.50 -2.76
CA ASN A 297 4.21 10.72 -2.92
C ASN A 297 4.46 11.64 -4.13
N THR A 298 3.86 12.83 -4.12
CA THR A 298 4.62 14.01 -4.53
C THR A 298 5.60 14.26 -3.41
N LEU A 299 6.82 13.72 -3.55
CA LEU A 299 7.98 14.33 -2.94
C LEU A 299 8.11 15.72 -3.57
N THR A 300 7.35 16.68 -3.08
CA THR A 300 7.58 18.07 -3.41
C THR A 300 8.95 18.37 -2.81
N GLU A 301 9.93 18.68 -3.67
CA GLU A 301 11.34 19.01 -3.33
C GLU A 301 11.49 20.10 -2.25
N THR A 302 10.41 20.69 -1.77
CA THR A 302 10.37 21.75 -0.76
C THR A 302 10.78 21.30 0.65
N GLN A 303 10.83 20.00 0.96
CA GLN A 303 11.27 19.55 2.31
C GLN A 303 12.75 19.17 2.42
N ALA A 304 13.52 19.27 1.32
CA ALA A 304 14.98 19.20 1.38
C ALA A 304 15.64 20.55 1.71
N GLN A 305 14.87 21.66 1.79
CA GLN A 305 15.42 23.01 1.98
C GLN A 305 15.25 23.59 3.40
N THR A 306 14.59 22.91 4.34
CA THR A 306 14.46 23.41 5.72
C THR A 306 15.44 22.80 6.73
N ALA A 307 16.39 21.96 6.29
CA ALA A 307 17.49 21.50 7.15
C ALA A 307 18.80 22.31 6.99
N GLN A 308 18.77 23.40 6.20
CA GLN A 308 19.87 24.36 6.07
C GLN A 308 19.34 25.78 6.28
N GLU A 309 19.03 26.13 7.54
CA GLU A 309 19.31 27.46 8.10
C GLU A 309 18.78 27.49 9.55
N GLY A 310 19.66 27.17 10.49
CA GLY A 310 19.48 27.44 11.90
C GLY A 310 20.65 28.29 12.39
N ASN A 311 20.64 29.59 12.07
CA ASN A 311 21.45 30.56 12.80
C ASN A 311 20.68 30.94 14.08
N PRO A 312 21.29 30.92 15.27
CA PRO A 312 20.60 31.12 16.53
C PRO A 312 20.61 32.62 16.85
N ASP A 313 19.56 33.34 16.53
CA ASP A 313 19.19 34.56 17.26
C ASP A 313 17.81 35.06 16.83
N GLU A 314 17.10 35.65 17.80
CA GLU A 314 15.83 36.37 17.71
C GLU A 314 14.52 35.59 17.98
N GLY A 315 14.15 35.54 19.26
CA GLY A 315 13.10 36.43 19.80
C GLY A 315 11.64 36.24 19.37
N ILE A 316 10.82 35.78 20.33
CA ILE A 316 9.34 35.85 20.46
C ILE A 316 8.86 37.32 20.16
N ILE A 317 7.74 37.67 19.47
CA ILE A 317 6.26 37.58 19.73
C ILE A 317 5.43 38.17 18.51
N PRO A 318 4.06 38.31 18.46
CA PRO A 318 3.15 37.56 17.55
C PRO A 318 2.16 38.38 16.65
N GLN A 319 1.38 37.64 15.83
CA GLN A 319 0.05 37.92 15.21
C GLN A 319 -0.16 39.19 14.34
N GLY A 320 -0.65 38.97 13.11
CA GLY A 320 -1.27 39.98 12.24
C GLY A 320 -2.12 39.39 11.12
N THR A 321 -3.31 39.95 10.94
CA THR A 321 -4.45 39.59 10.05
C THR A 321 -4.31 40.12 8.60
N ALA A 322 -4.91 39.42 7.62
CA ALA A 322 -5.66 39.96 6.44
C ALA A 322 -5.92 38.87 5.37
N THR A 323 -7.16 38.46 5.04
CA THR A 323 -8.14 38.97 4.02
C THR A 323 -7.71 39.01 2.54
N GLY A 324 -8.48 38.34 1.65
CA GLY A 324 -8.68 38.70 0.23
C GLY A 324 -8.66 37.53 -0.80
N GLY A 325 -9.79 37.24 -1.49
CA GLY A 325 -9.98 36.18 -2.52
C GLY A 325 -9.37 36.48 -3.92
N PRO A 326 -9.79 35.86 -5.06
CA PRO A 326 -11.01 35.06 -5.33
C PRO A 326 -10.82 33.69 -6.05
N ASN A 327 -11.94 32.96 -6.17
CA ASN A 327 -12.18 31.66 -6.83
C ASN A 327 -11.52 31.44 -8.21
N VAL A 328 -10.95 30.25 -8.41
CA VAL A 328 -10.68 29.62 -9.72
C VAL A 328 -11.33 28.21 -9.72
N PRO A 329 -12.11 27.82 -10.75
CA PRO A 329 -12.75 26.51 -10.79
C PRO A 329 -11.72 25.38 -11.08
N PRO A 330 -11.99 24.12 -10.66
CA PRO A 330 -11.07 23.01 -10.88
C PRO A 330 -10.96 22.65 -12.38
N PRO A 331 -9.78 22.24 -12.89
CA PRO A 331 -9.63 21.81 -14.27
C PRO A 331 -10.28 20.44 -14.52
N THR A 332 -10.89 20.32 -15.71
CA THR A 332 -11.51 19.14 -16.29
C THR A 332 -10.47 18.05 -16.61
N PRO A 333 -10.73 16.74 -16.39
CA PRO A 333 -9.79 15.68 -16.71
C PRO A 333 -9.77 15.39 -18.22
N GLY A 334 -8.61 15.52 -18.86
CA GLY A 334 -8.43 15.10 -20.25
C GLY A 334 -7.26 15.79 -20.95
N ASP A 335 -6.03 15.55 -20.50
CA ASP A 335 -4.86 15.66 -21.39
C ASP A 335 -3.71 14.81 -20.84
N MET A 336 -3.44 13.68 -21.49
CA MET A 336 -2.30 12.81 -21.17
C MET A 336 -1.06 13.42 -21.82
N GLY A 337 -0.36 14.27 -21.06
CA GLY A 337 0.90 14.87 -21.46
C GLY A 337 2.00 13.81 -21.62
N VAL A 338 2.26 13.42 -22.86
CA VAL A 338 3.50 12.76 -23.26
C VAL A 338 4.61 13.83 -23.26
N VAL A 339 5.58 13.70 -22.36
CA VAL A 339 6.76 14.58 -22.33
C VAL A 339 7.84 14.00 -23.27
N PRO A 340 8.35 14.76 -24.26
CA PRO A 340 9.46 14.31 -25.10
C PRO A 340 10.81 14.52 -24.41
N THR A 341 11.75 13.62 -24.70
CA THR A 341 13.12 13.57 -24.19
C THR A 341 13.98 14.74 -24.72
N PRO A 342 14.94 15.32 -23.95
CA PRO A 342 15.74 16.47 -24.40
C PRO A 342 16.81 16.10 -25.45
N GLY A 343 17.06 17.05 -26.35
CA GLY A 343 17.73 16.86 -27.65
C GLY A 343 19.25 16.67 -27.66
N SER A 344 19.71 16.04 -28.73
CA SER A 344 21.08 16.12 -29.26
C SER A 344 21.10 17.05 -30.48
N THR A 345 22.00 18.01 -30.46
CA THR A 345 22.23 19.08 -31.45
C THR A 345 22.90 18.60 -32.75
N ALA A 346 22.39 19.04 -33.90
CA ALA A 346 23.15 19.27 -35.15
C ALA A 346 22.35 20.16 -36.16
N PRO A 347 23.00 20.88 -37.09
CA PRO A 347 22.67 22.26 -37.52
C PRO A 347 21.85 22.37 -38.82
N PRO A 348 21.44 23.59 -39.26
CA PRO A 348 20.26 23.79 -40.11
C PRO A 348 20.59 23.86 -41.59
N HIS A 349 19.69 23.36 -42.44
CA HIS A 349 19.60 23.77 -43.84
C HIS A 349 18.15 23.93 -44.30
N SER A 350 17.95 25.03 -45.03
CA SER A 350 16.73 25.56 -45.62
C SER A 350 16.20 24.77 -46.82
N GLY A 351 14.88 24.86 -47.07
CA GLY A 351 14.36 25.02 -48.44
C GLY A 351 13.46 23.92 -49.00
N SER A 352 12.14 24.17 -48.93
CA SER A 352 11.13 24.11 -50.00
C SER A 352 11.05 22.95 -51.03
N SER A 353 9.83 22.38 -51.09
CA SER A 353 9.02 22.06 -52.30
C SER A 353 8.93 20.58 -52.77
N PRO A 354 7.76 20.11 -53.24
CA PRO A 354 7.45 18.69 -53.49
C PRO A 354 7.45 18.31 -54.99
N GLY A 355 7.44 17.00 -55.25
CA GLY A 355 7.43 16.34 -56.56
C GLY A 355 8.49 15.25 -56.56
N ASP A 356 8.45 14.16 -57.32
CA ASP A 356 7.53 13.59 -58.29
C ASP A 356 8.19 12.23 -58.66
N GLU A 357 7.41 11.23 -59.07
CA GLU A 357 7.83 9.98 -59.79
C GLU A 357 8.98 9.12 -59.17
N GLY A 358 8.88 7.80 -59.00
CA GLY A 358 8.58 6.82 -60.02
C GLY A 358 9.71 5.75 -60.08
N ILE A 359 9.30 4.49 -60.00
CA ILE A 359 9.85 3.29 -60.66
C ILE A 359 11.24 2.74 -60.26
N ILE A 360 11.28 1.46 -59.82
CA ILE A 360 11.86 0.27 -60.50
C ILE A 360 12.31 -0.77 -59.46
N ALA A 361 11.71 -1.96 -59.57
CA ALA A 361 12.16 -3.21 -58.99
C ALA A 361 13.30 -3.83 -59.81
N THR A 362 14.28 -4.48 -59.18
CA THR A 362 14.97 -5.65 -59.77
C THR A 362 15.57 -6.54 -58.65
N PRO A 363 15.47 -7.89 -58.74
CA PRO A 363 15.96 -8.83 -57.73
C PRO A 363 17.30 -9.51 -58.08
N ALA A 364 17.93 -10.02 -57.01
CA ALA A 364 18.78 -11.22 -56.87
C ALA A 364 20.01 -11.47 -57.79
N GLY A 365 21.16 -11.73 -57.15
CA GLY A 365 22.23 -12.54 -57.72
C GLY A 365 23.51 -12.64 -56.87
N GLY A 366 23.80 -13.85 -56.35
CA GLY A 366 25.17 -14.36 -56.19
C GLY A 366 25.65 -14.68 -54.77
N GLY A 367 25.71 -15.98 -54.43
CA GLY A 367 26.40 -16.51 -53.24
C GLY A 367 25.75 -17.75 -52.66
#